data_AF-A0A259TY38-F1
#
_entry.id   AF-A0A259TY38-F1
#
_cell.length_a   1.000
_cell.length_b   1.000
_cell.length_c   1.000
_cell.angle_alpha   90.00
_cell.angle_beta   90.00
_cell.angle_gamma   90.00
#
_symmetry.space_group_name_H-M   'P 1'
#
loop_
_entity.id
_entity.type
_entity.pdbx_description
1 polymer ?
#
loop_
_entity_poly.entity_id
_entity_poly.type
_entity_poly.pdbx_seq_one_letter_code
_entity_poly.pdbx_strand_id
1 'polypeptide(L)'
;MPTAPPRGRNLPARRTIPPVLDPAATPVPESHQLAPHQTKIERIGDHVAALSADLREYVELRIALVQRKVEGVIGIVERLQHYADAAKFFVPAVVLALVGALFVLLTIAFGIGALLDSVWLGFLITTLVLLAVAGVLAWMGMRKVKEAQAKVVEAKRKQQDERNITREQVQDTERLKARQSVV
;
A
#
# COMPACT_ATOMS: atom_id res chain seq x y z
N MET A 1 -23.83 -21.00 55.36
CA MET A 1 -22.46 -21.57 55.44
C MET A 1 -21.72 -21.25 54.15
N PRO A 2 -20.79 -20.27 54.14
CA PRO A 2 -19.97 -19.94 52.97
C PRO A 2 -18.62 -20.67 52.99
N THR A 3 -18.28 -21.31 51.87
CA THR A 3 -17.00 -21.99 51.60
C THR A 3 -15.98 -21.03 50.99
N ALA A 4 -14.73 -21.14 51.44
CA ALA A 4 -13.60 -20.26 51.16
C ALA A 4 -13.07 -20.28 49.70
N PRO A 5 -12.45 -19.18 49.23
CA PRO A 5 -11.49 -19.19 48.12
C PRO A 5 -10.02 -19.36 48.60
N PRO A 6 -9.13 -19.89 47.74
CA PRO A 6 -7.79 -20.36 48.14
C PRO A 6 -6.72 -19.26 48.24
N ARG A 7 -5.75 -19.54 49.12
CA ARG A 7 -4.54 -18.77 49.45
C ARG A 7 -3.52 -18.72 48.30
N GLY A 8 -2.77 -17.63 48.25
CA GLY A 8 -1.35 -17.66 47.85
C GLY A 8 -0.99 -17.06 46.49
N ARG A 9 -1.08 -15.73 46.35
CA ARG A 9 -0.29 -15.00 45.35
C ARG A 9 0.88 -14.33 46.08
N ASN A 10 2.07 -14.87 45.89
CA ASN A 10 3.31 -14.34 46.45
C ASN A 10 3.61 -12.97 45.83
N LEU A 11 3.40 -11.90 46.60
CA LEU A 11 3.89 -10.56 46.25
C LEU A 11 5.33 -10.44 46.78
N PRO A 12 6.35 -10.18 45.95
CA PRO A 12 7.64 -9.76 46.47
C PRO A 12 7.47 -8.41 47.19
N ALA A 13 7.95 -8.37 48.44
CA ALA A 13 7.86 -7.23 49.34
C ALA A 13 8.37 -5.95 48.68
N ARG A 14 7.58 -4.87 48.81
CA ARG A 14 7.95 -3.50 48.44
C ARG A 14 9.25 -3.13 49.18
N ARG A 15 10.38 -3.06 48.48
CA ARG A 15 11.63 -2.51 49.04
C ARG A 15 11.44 -1.03 49.31
N THR A 16 11.07 -0.68 50.54
CA THR A 16 11.24 0.68 51.07
C THR A 16 12.71 0.87 51.38
N ILE A 17 13.44 1.54 50.49
CA ILE A 17 14.79 2.02 50.77
C ILE A 17 14.64 3.17 51.79
N PRO A 18 15.23 3.11 52.98
CA PRO A 18 15.24 4.26 53.89
C PRO A 18 16.07 5.40 53.27
N PRO A 19 15.72 6.68 53.49
CA PRO A 19 16.56 7.78 53.04
C PRO A 19 17.90 7.69 53.75
N VAL A 20 18.95 7.38 52.99
CA VAL A 20 20.32 7.58 53.44
C VAL A 20 20.51 9.08 53.55
N LEU A 21 20.67 9.58 54.77
CA LEU A 21 21.14 10.93 55.02
C LEU A 21 22.61 10.97 54.59
N ASP A 22 22.88 11.54 53.42
CA ASP A 22 24.26 11.71 52.94
C ASP A 22 25.07 12.55 53.94
N PRO A 23 26.20 12.04 54.45
CA PRO A 23 27.10 12.81 55.29
C PRO A 23 27.88 13.81 54.40
N ALA A 24 27.72 15.10 54.70
CA ALA A 24 28.52 16.23 54.19
C ALA A 24 28.56 16.38 52.66
N ALA A 25 27.83 17.38 52.15
CA ALA A 25 27.97 17.88 50.79
C ALA A 25 29.41 18.32 50.53
N THR A 26 30.20 17.46 49.86
CA THR A 26 31.43 17.88 49.17
C THR A 26 31.04 18.82 48.04
N PRO A 27 31.58 20.05 47.97
CA PRO A 27 31.33 20.92 46.83
C PRO A 27 31.89 20.25 45.57
N VAL A 28 30.99 19.89 44.66
CA VAL A 28 31.34 19.36 43.35
C VAL A 28 32.10 20.47 42.59
N PRO A 29 33.34 20.25 42.13
CA PRO A 29 34.05 21.25 41.36
C PRO A 29 33.29 21.56 40.06
N GLU A 30 33.03 22.84 39.83
CA GLU A 30 32.25 23.41 38.72
C GLU A 30 32.93 23.25 37.35
N SER A 31 33.13 22.02 36.87
CA SER A 31 33.70 21.77 35.54
C SER A 31 32.67 21.54 34.43
N HIS A 32 31.39 21.87 34.66
CA HIS A 32 30.33 21.87 33.64
C HIS A 32 29.96 23.30 33.19
N GLN A 33 30.89 24.25 33.26
CA GLN A 33 30.72 25.55 32.62
C GLN A 33 31.18 25.47 31.16
N LEU A 34 30.20 25.48 30.24
CA LEU A 34 30.41 25.69 28.81
C LEU A 34 31.06 27.07 28.58
N ALA A 35 31.87 27.18 27.53
CA ALA A 35 32.72 28.34 27.25
C ALA A 35 31.98 29.71 27.37
N PRO A 36 32.55 30.70 28.08
CA PRO A 36 31.83 31.90 28.54
C PRO A 36 31.71 33.04 27.51
N HIS A 37 31.54 32.76 26.20
CA HIS A 37 31.57 33.82 25.18
C HIS A 37 30.52 33.73 24.06
N GLN A 38 29.32 33.19 24.34
CA GLN A 38 28.19 33.40 23.42
C GLN A 38 27.00 34.05 24.13
N THR A 39 26.59 35.20 23.61
CA THR A 39 25.39 35.87 24.07
C THR A 39 24.17 35.00 23.77
N LYS A 40 23.14 35.04 24.62
CA LYS A 40 21.89 34.26 24.47
C LYS A 40 21.26 34.41 23.07
N ILE A 41 21.48 35.56 22.43
CA ILE A 41 21.00 35.92 21.10
C ILE A 41 21.68 35.11 20.00
N GLU A 42 22.98 34.86 20.13
CA GLU A 42 23.80 34.12 19.16
C GLU A 42 23.39 32.65 19.12
N ARG A 43 23.15 32.05 20.30
CA ARG A 43 22.58 30.70 20.41
C ARG A 43 21.20 30.59 19.74
N ILE A 44 20.33 31.59 19.92
CA ILE A 44 19.01 31.60 19.27
C ILE A 44 19.17 31.70 17.75
N GLY A 45 20.10 32.52 17.27
CA GLY A 45 20.48 32.60 15.85
C GLY A 45 20.91 31.25 15.29
N ASP A 46 21.79 30.53 16.00
CA ASP A 46 22.26 29.20 15.61
C ASP A 46 21.13 28.16 15.56
N HIS A 47 20.17 28.22 16.49
CA HIS A 47 19.02 27.30 16.50
C HIS A 47 18.05 27.57 15.36
N VAL A 48 17.83 28.84 14.99
CA VAL A 48 16.99 29.21 13.84
C VAL A 48 17.68 28.85 12.52
N ALA A 49 19.00 29.05 12.43
CA ALA A 49 19.79 28.64 11.28
C ALA A 49 19.72 27.11 11.09
N ALA A 50 19.88 26.33 12.17
CA ALA A 50 19.73 24.88 12.14
C ALA A 50 18.31 24.44 11.70
N LEU A 51 17.25 25.07 12.24
CA LEU A 51 15.87 24.78 11.82
C LEU A 51 15.61 25.10 10.35
N SER A 52 16.20 26.18 9.83
CA SER A 52 16.05 26.56 8.43
C SER A 52 16.73 25.57 7.48
N ALA A 53 17.86 25.00 7.90
CA ALA A 53 18.55 23.95 7.18
C ALA A 53 17.70 22.66 7.16
N ASP A 54 17.13 22.27 8.31
CA ASP A 54 16.26 21.09 8.42
C ASP A 54 14.98 21.23 7.57
N LEU A 55 14.38 22.43 7.55
CA LEU A 55 13.20 22.70 6.70
C LEU A 55 13.54 22.61 5.22
N ARG A 56 14.71 23.10 4.81
CA ARG A 56 15.17 23.01 3.43
C ARG A 56 15.35 21.55 3.01
N GLU A 57 15.98 20.74 3.84
CA GLU A 57 16.19 19.32 3.57
C GLU A 57 14.86 18.56 3.50
N TYR A 58 13.93 18.85 4.42
CA TYR A 58 12.58 18.29 4.37
C TYR A 58 11.82 18.69 3.09
N VAL A 59 11.92 19.95 2.66
CA VAL A 59 11.29 20.44 1.44
C VAL A 59 11.88 19.77 0.20
N GLU A 60 13.21 19.67 0.10
CA GLU A 60 13.88 18.97 -1.00
C GLU A 60 13.45 17.48 -1.07
N LEU A 61 13.36 16.80 0.07
CA LEU A 61 12.90 15.42 0.13
C LEU A 61 11.42 15.28 -0.29
N ARG A 62 10.57 16.22 0.14
CA ARG A 62 9.14 16.25 -0.20
C ARG A 62 8.95 16.52 -1.70
N ILE A 63 9.72 17.43 -2.27
CA ILE A 63 9.72 17.74 -3.70
C ILE A 63 10.16 16.51 -4.49
N ALA A 64 11.24 15.83 -4.09
CA ALA A 64 11.72 14.62 -4.75
C ALA A 64 10.69 13.49 -4.75
N LEU A 65 9.96 13.32 -3.64
CA LEU A 65 8.88 12.33 -3.54
C LEU A 65 7.69 12.71 -4.42
N VAL A 66 7.28 13.98 -4.42
CA VAL A 66 6.19 14.50 -5.27
C VAL A 66 6.56 14.36 -6.73
N GLN A 67 7.78 14.69 -7.13
CA GLN A 67 8.27 14.56 -8.49
C GLN A 67 8.16 13.12 -8.98
N ARG A 68 8.65 12.14 -8.20
CA ARG A 68 8.48 10.70 -8.53
C ARG A 68 7.01 10.30 -8.67
N LYS A 69 6.13 10.82 -7.83
CA LYS A 69 4.69 10.51 -7.89
C LYS A 69 4.07 11.11 -9.16
N VAL A 70 4.40 12.34 -9.50
CA VAL A 70 3.94 13.03 -10.72
C VAL A 70 4.43 12.30 -11.96
N GLU A 71 5.71 11.92 -12.01
CA GLU A 71 6.33 11.20 -13.12
C GLU A 71 5.72 9.80 -13.30
N GLY A 72 5.41 9.12 -12.19
CA GLY A 72 4.65 7.87 -12.20
C GLY A 72 3.22 8.04 -12.73
N VAL A 73 2.52 9.11 -12.36
CA VAL A 73 1.16 9.40 -12.86
C VAL A 73 1.19 9.75 -14.34
N ILE A 74 2.10 10.62 -14.78
CA ILE A 74 2.26 10.99 -16.19
C ILE A 74 2.55 9.75 -17.04
N GLY A 75 3.47 8.89 -16.61
CA GLY A 75 3.78 7.65 -17.33
C GLY A 75 2.65 6.63 -17.35
N ILE A 76 1.69 6.68 -16.42
CA ILE A 76 0.45 5.89 -16.48
C ILE A 76 -0.50 6.52 -17.50
N VAL A 77 -0.67 7.84 -17.45
CA VAL A 77 -1.56 8.57 -18.36
C VAL A 77 -1.12 8.43 -19.82
N GLU A 78 0.17 8.58 -20.13
CA GLU A 78 0.69 8.40 -21.50
C GLU A 78 0.45 6.99 -22.05
N ARG A 79 0.68 5.97 -21.22
CA ARG A 79 0.35 4.59 -21.58
C ARG A 79 -1.14 4.44 -21.84
N LEU A 80 -1.99 4.97 -20.96
CA LEU A 80 -3.43 4.96 -21.18
C LEU A 80 -3.83 5.76 -22.43
N GLN A 81 -3.14 6.83 -22.78
CA GLN A 81 -3.47 7.67 -23.93
C GLN A 81 -3.19 6.95 -25.25
N HIS A 82 -2.10 6.19 -25.34
CA HIS A 82 -1.83 5.28 -26.47
C HIS A 82 -2.88 4.16 -26.57
N TYR A 83 -3.35 3.63 -25.44
CA TYR A 83 -4.49 2.68 -25.43
C TYR A 83 -5.83 3.37 -25.64
N ALA A 84 -5.96 4.67 -25.35
CA ALA A 84 -7.21 5.42 -25.43
C ALA A 84 -7.65 5.62 -26.87
N ASP A 85 -6.71 5.78 -27.81
CA ASP A 85 -7.04 5.87 -29.23
C ASP A 85 -7.61 4.55 -29.77
N ALA A 86 -7.11 3.41 -29.28
CA ALA A 86 -7.74 2.11 -29.55
C ALA A 86 -9.04 1.91 -28.74
N ALA A 87 -9.15 2.50 -27.55
CA ALA A 87 -10.31 2.36 -26.67
C ALA A 87 -11.51 3.24 -27.07
N LYS A 88 -11.29 4.31 -27.84
CA LYS A 88 -12.35 5.20 -28.36
C LYS A 88 -13.42 4.45 -29.16
N PHE A 89 -13.04 3.37 -29.85
CA PHE A 89 -13.99 2.50 -30.55
C PHE A 89 -14.55 1.38 -29.66
N PHE A 90 -13.85 1.03 -28.57
CA PHE A 90 -14.26 -0.05 -27.69
C PHE A 90 -15.48 0.32 -26.84
N VAL A 91 -15.56 1.57 -26.35
CA VAL A 91 -16.73 2.04 -25.59
C VAL A 91 -18.02 1.96 -26.42
N PRO A 92 -18.12 2.57 -27.62
CA PRO A 92 -19.32 2.44 -28.43
C PRO A 92 -19.52 1.00 -28.94
N ALA A 93 -18.45 0.23 -29.25
CA ALA A 93 -18.60 -1.16 -29.66
C ALA A 93 -19.19 -2.06 -28.56
N VAL A 94 -18.77 -1.86 -27.30
CA VAL A 94 -19.34 -2.59 -26.16
C VAL A 94 -20.80 -2.22 -25.94
N VAL A 95 -21.14 -0.93 -26.02
CA VAL A 95 -22.53 -0.48 -25.93
C VAL A 95 -23.37 -1.04 -27.08
N LEU A 96 -22.87 -0.99 -28.31
CA LEU A 96 -23.56 -1.51 -29.50
C LEU A 96 -23.73 -3.04 -29.42
N ALA A 97 -22.74 -3.77 -28.92
CA ALA A 97 -22.82 -5.20 -28.69
C ALA A 97 -23.85 -5.56 -27.62
N LEU A 98 -23.94 -4.77 -26.54
CA LEU A 98 -24.97 -4.93 -25.51
C LEU A 98 -26.38 -4.66 -26.07
N VAL A 99 -26.54 -3.57 -26.81
CA VAL A 99 -27.82 -3.22 -27.45
C VAL A 99 -28.22 -4.27 -28.49
N GLY A 100 -27.28 -4.71 -29.32
CA GLY A 100 -27.51 -5.77 -30.32
C GLY A 100 -27.87 -7.12 -29.67
N ALA A 101 -27.19 -7.49 -28.58
CA ALA A 101 -27.55 -8.69 -27.82
C ALA A 101 -28.98 -8.60 -27.27
N LEU A 102 -29.36 -7.48 -26.65
CA LEU A 102 -30.73 -7.26 -26.19
C LEU A 102 -31.74 -7.35 -27.34
N PHE A 103 -31.42 -6.79 -28.50
CA PHE A 103 -32.30 -6.80 -29.66
C PHE A 103 -32.50 -8.21 -30.23
N VAL A 104 -31.43 -9.01 -30.31
CA VAL A 104 -31.50 -10.43 -30.70
C VAL A 104 -32.35 -11.21 -29.71
N LEU A 105 -32.19 -10.96 -28.41
CA LEU A 105 -33.00 -11.60 -27.38
C LEU A 105 -34.47 -11.21 -27.45
N LEU A 106 -34.77 -9.92 -27.68
CA LEU A 106 -36.14 -9.45 -27.91
C LEU A 106 -36.72 -10.11 -29.17
N THR A 107 -35.94 -10.23 -30.24
CA THR A 107 -36.36 -10.87 -31.49
C THR A 107 -36.70 -12.35 -31.26
N ILE A 108 -35.89 -13.06 -30.46
CA ILE A 108 -36.15 -14.45 -30.07
C ILE A 108 -37.40 -14.53 -29.18
N ALA A 109 -37.57 -13.61 -28.23
CA ALA A 109 -38.73 -13.57 -27.34
C ALA A 109 -40.04 -13.33 -28.10
N PHE A 110 -40.04 -12.36 -29.03
CA PHE A 110 -41.19 -12.07 -29.89
C PHE A 110 -41.42 -13.19 -30.91
N GLY A 111 -40.36 -13.77 -31.48
CA GLY A 111 -40.47 -14.89 -32.41
C GLY A 111 -41.06 -16.14 -31.77
N ILE A 112 -40.65 -16.47 -30.54
CA ILE A 112 -41.21 -17.62 -29.79
C ILE A 112 -42.60 -17.27 -29.24
N GLY A 113 -42.81 -16.05 -28.75
CA GLY A 113 -44.11 -15.60 -28.24
C GLY A 113 -45.21 -15.61 -29.31
N ALA A 114 -44.87 -15.25 -30.56
CA ALA A 114 -45.79 -15.31 -31.69
C ALA A 114 -46.10 -16.76 -32.15
N LEU A 115 -45.18 -17.71 -31.90
CA LEU A 115 -45.35 -19.11 -32.32
C LEU A 115 -46.11 -19.96 -31.28
N LEU A 116 -46.10 -19.54 -30.00
CA LEU A 116 -46.71 -20.29 -28.88
C LEU A 116 -48.06 -19.73 -28.41
N ASP A 117 -48.54 -18.61 -28.96
CA ASP A 117 -49.77 -17.89 -28.58
C ASP A 117 -49.84 -17.47 -27.09
N SER A 118 -48.73 -17.63 -26.36
CA SER A 118 -48.60 -17.35 -24.93
C SER A 118 -47.29 -16.63 -24.65
N VAL A 119 -47.42 -15.34 -24.35
CA VAL A 119 -46.30 -14.42 -24.06
C VAL A 119 -45.49 -14.87 -22.82
N TRP A 120 -46.13 -15.57 -21.88
CA TRP A 120 -45.52 -15.96 -20.60
C TRP A 120 -44.41 -17.02 -20.78
N LEU A 121 -44.64 -18.02 -21.64
CA LEU A 121 -43.65 -19.05 -21.95
C LEU A 121 -42.48 -18.51 -22.78
N GLY A 122 -42.77 -17.58 -23.70
CA GLY A 122 -41.73 -16.87 -24.45
C GLY A 122 -40.77 -16.11 -23.54
N PHE A 123 -41.29 -15.45 -22.50
CA PHE A 123 -40.46 -14.73 -21.53
C PHE A 123 -39.63 -15.67 -20.65
N LEU A 124 -40.20 -16.82 -20.23
CA LEU A 124 -39.50 -17.82 -19.42
C LEU A 124 -38.31 -18.43 -20.18
N ILE A 125 -38.51 -18.82 -21.43
CA ILE A 125 -37.45 -19.38 -22.28
C ILE A 125 -36.37 -18.32 -22.55
N THR A 126 -36.77 -17.08 -22.85
CA THR A 126 -35.83 -15.98 -23.06
C THR A 126 -34.99 -15.71 -21.82
N THR A 127 -35.61 -15.76 -20.63
CA THR A 127 -34.89 -15.61 -19.35
C THR A 127 -33.87 -16.74 -19.14
N LEU A 128 -34.22 -17.97 -19.49
CA LEU A 128 -33.32 -19.12 -19.38
C LEU A 128 -32.12 -19.00 -20.35
N VAL A 129 -32.37 -18.57 -21.58
CA VAL A 129 -31.34 -18.29 -22.59
C VAL A 129 -30.44 -17.13 -22.13
N LEU A 130 -31.01 -16.06 -21.57
CA LEU A 130 -30.26 -14.92 -21.04
C LEU A 130 -29.34 -15.37 -19.90
N LEU A 131 -29.85 -16.20 -18.99
CA LEU A 131 -29.07 -16.72 -17.87
C LEU A 131 -27.93 -17.64 -18.36
N ALA A 132 -28.16 -18.41 -19.41
CA ALA A 132 -27.12 -19.21 -20.06
C ALA A 132 -26.04 -18.33 -20.71
N VAL A 133 -26.41 -17.31 -21.49
CA VAL A 133 -25.45 -16.39 -22.12
C VAL A 133 -24.67 -15.61 -21.06
N ALA A 134 -25.35 -15.07 -20.05
CA ALA A 134 -24.71 -14.38 -18.93
C ALA A 134 -23.75 -15.29 -18.17
N GLY A 135 -24.14 -16.55 -17.94
CA GLY A 135 -23.27 -17.56 -17.33
C GLY A 135 -22.00 -17.83 -18.14
N VAL A 136 -22.14 -17.99 -19.46
CA VAL A 136 -20.99 -18.19 -20.37
C VAL A 136 -20.07 -16.96 -20.41
N LEU A 137 -20.65 -15.76 -20.49
CA LEU A 137 -19.88 -14.50 -20.48
C LEU A 137 -19.14 -14.30 -19.17
N ALA A 138 -19.81 -14.53 -18.04
CA ALA A 138 -19.22 -14.47 -16.71
C ALA A 138 -18.07 -15.48 -16.57
N TRP A 139 -18.27 -16.71 -17.07
CA TRP A 139 -17.24 -17.74 -17.03
C TRP A 139 -16.02 -17.39 -17.87
N MET A 140 -16.22 -16.92 -19.11
CA MET A 140 -15.12 -16.46 -19.97
C MET A 140 -14.40 -15.23 -19.38
N GLY A 141 -15.15 -14.28 -18.81
CA GLY A 141 -14.60 -13.11 -18.12
C GLY A 141 -13.72 -13.50 -16.94
N MET A 142 -14.20 -14.39 -16.08
CA MET A 142 -13.42 -14.88 -14.93
C MET A 142 -12.16 -15.63 -15.35
N ARG A 143 -12.17 -16.38 -16.45
CA ARG A 143 -10.95 -17.05 -16.97
C ARG A 143 -9.90 -16.04 -17.42
N LYS A 144 -10.29 -15.04 -18.20
CA LYS A 144 -9.35 -13.99 -18.67
C LYS A 144 -8.77 -13.16 -17.53
N VAL A 145 -9.58 -12.85 -16.51
CA VAL A 145 -9.10 -12.12 -15.32
C VAL A 145 -8.09 -12.94 -14.53
N LYS A 146 -8.32 -14.25 -14.35
CA LYS A 146 -7.37 -15.14 -13.67
C LYS A 146 -6.03 -15.21 -14.40
N GLU A 147 -6.04 -15.35 -15.73
CA GLU A 147 -4.81 -15.38 -16.54
C GLU A 147 -4.05 -14.05 -16.49
N ALA A 148 -4.75 -12.91 -16.54
CA ALA A 148 -4.13 -11.60 -16.42
C ALA A 148 -3.48 -11.40 -15.04
N GLN A 149 -4.14 -11.84 -13.96
CA GLN A 149 -3.57 -11.77 -12.62
C GLN A 149 -2.34 -12.68 -12.45
N ALA A 150 -2.35 -13.87 -13.03
CA ALA A 150 -1.20 -14.79 -12.98
C ALA A 150 0.07 -14.15 -13.58
N LYS A 151 -0.04 -13.50 -14.74
CA LYS A 151 1.07 -12.81 -15.39
C LYS A 151 1.63 -11.64 -14.55
N VAL A 152 0.75 -10.89 -13.90
CA VAL A 152 1.15 -9.77 -13.02
C VAL A 152 1.85 -10.28 -11.75
N VAL A 153 1.38 -11.39 -11.18
CA VAL A 153 2.01 -12.02 -10.01
C VAL A 153 3.39 -12.57 -10.36
N GLU A 154 3.55 -13.21 -11.52
CA GLU A 154 4.85 -13.69 -12.00
C GLU A 154 5.83 -12.54 -12.26
N ALA A 155 5.39 -11.46 -12.90
CA ALA A 155 6.21 -10.28 -13.14
C ALA A 155 6.70 -9.64 -11.82
N LYS A 156 5.83 -9.57 -10.81
CA LYS A 156 6.19 -9.08 -9.47
C LYS A 156 7.20 -9.99 -8.76
N ARG A 157 7.05 -11.32 -8.87
CA ARG A 157 8.00 -12.26 -8.27
C ARG A 157 9.40 -12.10 -8.84
N LYS A 158 9.54 -12.03 -10.17
CA LYS A 158 10.84 -11.83 -10.83
C LYS A 158 11.52 -10.53 -10.40
N GLN A 159 10.77 -9.42 -10.35
CA GLN A 159 11.31 -8.15 -9.86
C GLN A 159 11.72 -8.20 -8.39
N GLN A 160 11.02 -8.98 -7.58
CA GLN A 160 11.34 -9.10 -6.16
C GLN A 160 12.60 -9.95 -5.94
N ASP A 161 12.79 -11.01 -6.72
CA ASP A 161 13.99 -11.86 -6.68
C ASP A 161 15.25 -11.07 -7.07
N GLU A 162 15.20 -10.29 -8.17
CA GLU A 162 16.33 -9.42 -8.58
C GLU A 162 16.72 -8.39 -7.50
N ARG A 163 15.73 -7.83 -6.81
CA ARG A 163 15.96 -6.87 -5.71
C ARG A 163 16.57 -7.51 -4.49
N ASN A 164 16.20 -8.75 -4.19
CA ASN A 164 16.79 -9.50 -3.07
C ASN A 164 18.24 -9.86 -3.36
N ILE A 165 18.54 -10.36 -4.56
CA ILE A 165 19.91 -10.72 -4.97
C ILE A 165 20.83 -9.49 -4.90
N THR A 166 20.37 -8.34 -5.40
CA THR A 166 21.15 -7.09 -5.34
C THR A 166 21.45 -6.67 -3.90
N ARG A 167 20.49 -6.84 -2.98
CA ARG A 167 20.69 -6.51 -1.56
C ARG A 167 21.71 -7.42 -0.89
N GLU A 168 21.67 -8.71 -1.20
CA GLU A 168 22.64 -9.68 -0.67
C GLU A 168 24.06 -9.35 -1.15
N GLN A 169 24.24 -9.05 -2.44
CA GLN A 169 25.56 -8.68 -2.97
C GLN A 169 26.13 -7.41 -2.34
N VAL A 170 25.31 -6.39 -2.10
CA VAL A 170 25.76 -5.16 -1.43
C VAL A 170 26.18 -5.46 0.01
N GLN A 171 25.40 -6.24 0.76
CA GLN A 171 25.76 -6.62 2.13
C GLN A 171 27.05 -7.45 2.20
N ASP A 172 27.23 -8.40 1.29
CA ASP A 172 28.44 -9.23 1.27
C ASP A 172 29.67 -8.40 0.94
N THR A 173 29.54 -7.44 0.04
CA THR A 173 30.63 -6.49 -0.27
C THR A 173 31.00 -5.65 0.95
N GLU A 174 30.02 -5.19 1.73
CA GLU A 174 30.28 -4.45 2.97
C GLU A 174 30.90 -5.33 4.06
N ARG A 175 30.45 -6.58 4.20
CA ARG A 175 31.04 -7.55 5.14
C ARG A 175 32.50 -7.86 4.81
N LEU A 176 32.83 -7.97 3.52
CA LEU A 176 34.20 -8.19 3.08
C LEU A 176 35.09 -6.97 3.37
N LYS A 177 34.59 -5.75 3.10
CA LYS A 177 35.30 -4.50 3.46
C LYS A 177 35.52 -4.37 4.96
N ALA A 178 34.51 -4.67 5.77
CA ALA A 178 34.59 -4.64 7.23
C ALA A 178 35.59 -5.67 7.78
N ARG A 179 35.73 -6.83 7.14
CA ARG A 179 36.77 -7.81 7.50
C ARG A 179 38.18 -7.34 7.13
N GLN A 180 38.32 -6.64 6.00
CA GLN A 180 39.61 -6.14 5.53
C GLN A 180 40.12 -4.95 6.36
N SER A 181 39.24 -4.14 6.95
CA SER A 181 39.63 -2.99 7.80
C SER A 181 40.06 -3.35 9.22
N VAL A 182 39.96 -4.62 9.63
CA VAL A 182 40.30 -5.10 10.99
C VAL A 182 41.65 -5.84 11.02
N VAL A 183 42.27 -6.08 9.86
CA VAL A 183 43.62 -6.66 9.71
C VAL A 183 44.62 -5.55 9.43
#